data_AF-A0A327WFJ4-F1
#
_entry.id   AF-A0A327WFJ4-F1
#
_cell.length_a   1.000
_cell.length_b   1.000
_cell.length_c   1.000
_cell.angle_alpha   90.00
_cell.angle_beta   90.00
_cell.angle_gamma   90.00
#
_symmetry.space_group_name_H-M   'P 1'
#
loop_
_entity.id
_entity.type
_entity.pdbx_description
1 polymer ?
#
loop_
_entity_poly.entity_id
_entity_poly.type
_entity_poly.pdbx_seq_one_letter_code
_entity_poly.pdbx_strand_id
1 'polypeptide(L)'
;MTRHHLNLAHQQRLHWELLKKAIDDPDLAQVLDVFDPPPPADKLRQYLFANALYTNALFYHRIGNISRSELFGYMRGLLQNQTVREYWIATRGQRATLRHGSDEAEIGHMIDDLLQELEDADSDEWWVVGTPPESGESPE
;
A
#
# COMPACT_ATOMS: atom_id res chain seq x y z
N MET A 1 -6.20 8.23 23.55
CA MET A 1 -6.17 7.02 22.69
C MET A 1 -7.50 6.29 22.80
N THR A 2 -8.28 6.22 21.73
CA THR A 2 -9.60 5.55 21.70
C THR A 2 -9.44 4.03 21.61
N ARG A 3 -10.43 3.25 22.08
CA ARG A 3 -10.45 1.78 21.97
C ARG A 3 -10.29 1.29 20.52
N HIS A 4 -10.76 2.09 19.56
CA HIS A 4 -10.59 1.84 18.13
C HIS A 4 -9.12 1.83 17.70
N HIS A 5 -8.32 2.82 18.12
CA HIS A 5 -6.89 2.89 17.77
C HIS A 5 -6.09 1.73 18.38
N LEU A 6 -6.43 1.31 19.60
CA LEU A 6 -5.80 0.14 20.22
C LEU A 6 -6.11 -1.15 19.46
N ASN A 7 -7.35 -1.32 19.01
CA ASN A 7 -7.73 -2.48 18.19
C ASN A 7 -7.00 -2.46 16.83
N LEU A 8 -6.88 -1.30 16.19
CA LEU A 8 -6.16 -1.16 14.91
C LEU A 8 -4.67 -1.49 15.07
N ALA A 9 -3.99 -0.92 16.08
CA ALA A 9 -2.58 -1.20 16.34
C ALA A 9 -2.33 -2.69 16.65
N HIS A 10 -3.24 -3.33 17.39
CA HIS A 10 -3.16 -4.75 17.66
C HIS A 10 -3.33 -5.60 16.39
N GLN A 11 -4.32 -5.28 15.55
CA GLN A 11 -4.54 -5.96 14.26
C GLN A 11 -3.34 -5.78 13.32
N GLN A 12 -2.77 -4.57 13.24
CA GLN A 12 -1.56 -4.29 12.46
C GLN A 12 -0.40 -5.16 12.91
N ARG A 13 -0.18 -5.28 14.23
CA ARG A 13 0.88 -6.13 14.77
C ARG A 13 0.67 -7.60 14.39
N LEU A 14 -0.55 -8.12 14.51
CA LEU A 14 -0.86 -9.49 14.12
C LEU A 14 -0.63 -9.71 12.61
N HIS A 15 -1.08 -8.78 11.77
CA HIS A 15 -0.86 -8.84 10.33
C HIS A 15 0.64 -8.85 9.99
N TRP A 16 1.43 -7.99 10.63
CA TRP A 16 2.89 -7.97 10.46
C TRP A 16 3.55 -9.29 10.88
N GLU A 17 3.15 -9.87 12.01
CA GLU A 17 3.69 -11.15 12.46
C GLU A 17 3.34 -12.31 11.50
N LEU A 18 2.15 -12.29 10.88
CA LEU A 18 1.78 -13.26 9.84
C LEU A 18 2.60 -13.07 8.57
N LEU A 19 2.76 -11.83 8.10
CA LEU A 19 3.59 -11.54 6.93
C LEU A 19 5.05 -11.92 7.16
N LYS A 20 5.61 -11.61 8.34
CA LYS A 20 6.98 -12.00 8.68
C LYS A 20 7.18 -13.51 8.61
N LYS A 21 6.24 -14.28 9.18
CA LYS A 21 6.26 -15.76 9.09
C LYS A 21 6.20 -16.25 7.64
N ALA A 22 5.35 -15.65 6.82
CA ALA A 22 5.23 -16.01 5.41
C ALA A 22 6.48 -15.63 4.58
N ILE A 23 7.16 -14.54 4.94
CA ILE A 23 8.42 -14.15 4.27
C ILE A 23 9.54 -15.15 4.59
N ASP A 24 9.60 -15.63 5.84
CA ASP A 24 10.63 -16.56 6.32
C ASP A 24 10.35 -18.03 5.90
N ASP A 25 9.09 -18.37 5.59
CA ASP A 25 8.65 -19.73 5.23
C ASP A 25 7.93 -19.76 3.87
N PRO A 26 8.58 -20.27 2.80
CA PRO A 26 7.99 -20.37 1.47
C PRO A 26 6.69 -21.18 1.39
N ASP A 27 6.48 -22.16 2.26
CA ASP A 27 5.25 -22.96 2.26
C ASP A 27 4.08 -22.15 2.82
N LEU A 28 4.34 -21.29 3.82
CA LEU A 28 3.35 -20.34 4.32
C LEU A 28 3.10 -19.18 3.33
N ALA A 29 4.11 -18.77 2.56
CA ALA A 29 3.95 -17.77 1.52
C ALA A 29 2.89 -18.17 0.48
N GLN A 30 2.83 -19.46 0.12
CA GLN A 30 1.85 -19.96 -0.86
C GLN A 30 0.40 -19.78 -0.40
N VAL A 31 0.12 -19.76 0.90
CA VAL A 31 -1.23 -19.48 1.42
C VAL A 31 -1.66 -18.04 1.10
N LEU A 32 -0.69 -17.14 0.96
CA LEU A 32 -0.90 -15.73 0.64
C LEU A 32 -0.74 -15.44 -0.86
N ASP A 33 -0.52 -16.47 -1.68
CA ASP A 33 -0.49 -16.34 -3.13
C ASP A 33 -1.91 -16.20 -3.69
N VAL A 34 -2.41 -14.97 -3.62
CA VAL A 34 -3.70 -14.54 -4.14
C VAL A 34 -3.57 -13.80 -5.48
N PHE A 35 -2.41 -13.94 -6.13
CA PHE A 35 -2.09 -13.26 -7.38
C PHE A 35 -2.52 -14.13 -8.57
N ASP A 36 -2.99 -13.48 -9.63
CA ASP A 36 -3.37 -14.18 -10.87
C ASP A 36 -2.75 -13.45 -12.08
N PRO A 37 -1.76 -14.06 -12.77
CA PRO A 37 -1.17 -15.38 -12.50
C PRO A 37 -0.22 -15.39 -11.28
N PRO A 38 0.03 -16.56 -10.66
CA PRO A 38 0.98 -16.72 -9.56
C PRO A 38 2.40 -16.26 -9.93
N PRO A 39 3.06 -15.43 -9.12
CA PRO A 39 4.44 -15.02 -9.35
C PRO A 39 5.44 -16.11 -8.94
N PRO A 40 6.68 -16.09 -9.47
CA PRO A 40 7.77 -16.92 -8.95
C PRO A 40 8.00 -16.71 -7.44
N ALA A 41 8.49 -17.73 -6.73
CA ALA A 41 8.57 -17.72 -5.26
C ALA A 41 9.41 -16.58 -4.65
N ASP A 42 10.46 -16.16 -5.34
CA ASP A 42 11.27 -14.99 -4.97
C ASP A 42 10.48 -13.68 -5.13
N LYS A 43 9.74 -13.56 -6.22
CA LYS A 43 8.85 -12.42 -6.50
C LYS A 43 7.67 -12.37 -5.54
N LEU A 44 7.11 -13.53 -5.17
CA LEU A 44 6.04 -13.65 -4.16
C LEU A 44 6.46 -13.00 -2.84
N ARG A 45 7.66 -13.31 -2.32
CA ARG A 45 8.16 -12.68 -1.08
C ARG A 45 8.31 -11.16 -1.21
N GLN A 46 8.73 -10.67 -2.37
CA GLN A 46 8.82 -9.22 -2.60
C GLN A 46 7.42 -8.57 -2.63
N TYR A 47 6.43 -9.22 -3.23
CA TYR A 47 5.05 -8.76 -3.23
C TYR A 47 4.43 -8.76 -1.83
N LEU A 48 4.69 -9.80 -1.03
CA LEU A 48 4.27 -9.83 0.38
C LEU A 48 4.90 -8.69 1.18
N PHE A 49 6.17 -8.37 0.92
CA PHE A 49 6.81 -7.22 1.56
C PHE A 49 6.23 -5.88 1.08
N ALA A 50 5.95 -5.73 -0.22
CA ALA A 50 5.29 -4.54 -0.77
C ALA A 50 3.88 -4.34 -0.18
N ASN A 51 3.12 -5.45 -0.02
CA ASN A 51 1.85 -5.44 0.71
C ASN A 51 2.02 -4.93 2.13
N ALA A 52 3.04 -5.43 2.84
CA ALA A 52 3.35 -5.00 4.21
C ALA A 52 3.63 -3.49 4.31
N LEU A 53 4.41 -2.93 3.36
CA LEU A 53 4.72 -1.50 3.33
C LEU A 53 3.46 -0.66 3.08
N TYR A 54 2.63 -1.08 2.12
CA TYR A 54 1.38 -0.40 1.80
C TYR A 54 0.38 -0.44 2.98
N THR A 55 0.12 -1.62 3.53
CA THR A 55 -0.83 -1.77 4.64
C THR A 55 -0.36 -1.01 5.88
N ASN A 56 0.95 -1.01 6.15
CA ASN A 56 1.54 -0.22 7.22
C ASN A 56 1.28 1.29 7.02
N ALA A 57 1.49 1.82 5.82
CA ALA A 57 1.24 3.23 5.51
C ALA A 57 -0.25 3.60 5.61
N LEU A 58 -1.13 2.73 5.09
CA LEU A 58 -2.57 2.87 5.21
C LEU A 58 -3.04 2.90 6.67
N PHE A 59 -2.50 2.03 7.53
CA PHE A 59 -2.82 2.06 8.96
C PHE A 59 -2.29 3.30 9.64
N TYR A 60 -1.08 3.75 9.29
CA TYR A 60 -0.50 4.98 9.84
C TYR A 60 -1.37 6.20 9.51
N HIS A 61 -1.97 6.23 8.31
CA HIS A 61 -2.98 7.21 7.94
C HIS A 61 -4.28 7.06 8.74
N ARG A 62 -4.85 5.86 8.80
CA ARG A 62 -6.15 5.59 9.47
C ARG A 62 -6.17 5.92 10.96
N ILE A 63 -5.02 5.83 11.64
CA ILE A 63 -4.90 6.20 13.06
C ILE A 63 -4.60 7.70 13.27
N GLY A 64 -4.49 8.47 12.18
CA GLY A 64 -4.29 9.92 12.20
C GLY A 64 -2.84 10.38 12.35
N ASN A 65 -1.86 9.47 12.26
CA ASN A 65 -0.45 9.83 12.45
C ASN A 65 0.16 10.49 11.20
N ILE A 66 -0.42 10.24 10.02
CA ILE A 66 -0.09 10.94 8.79
C ILE A 66 -1.35 11.38 8.05
N SER A 67 -1.27 12.54 7.43
CA SER A 67 -2.25 13.05 6.49
C SER A 67 -2.28 12.22 5.20
N ARG A 68 -3.35 12.39 4.42
CA ARG A 68 -3.47 11.77 3.08
C ARG A 68 -2.36 12.26 2.12
N SER A 69 -1.91 13.51 2.28
CA SER A 69 -0.81 14.11 1.51
C SER A 69 0.54 13.47 1.85
N GLU A 70 0.80 13.19 3.13
CA GLU A 70 2.01 12.45 3.56
C GLU A 70 1.99 11.00 3.06
N LEU A 71 0.83 10.34 3.07
CA LEU A 71 0.65 9.01 2.48
C LEU A 71 0.95 9.03 0.98
N PHE A 72 0.45 10.04 0.26
CA PHE A 72 0.73 10.25 -1.16
C PHE A 72 2.24 10.39 -1.41
N GLY A 73 2.92 11.24 -0.64
CA GLY A 73 4.37 11.43 -0.74
C GLY A 73 5.16 10.15 -0.48
N TYR A 74 4.73 9.35 0.51
CA TYR A 74 5.33 8.06 0.82
C TYR A 74 5.17 7.07 -0.34
N MET A 75 3.95 6.94 -0.88
CA MET A 75 3.67 6.04 -1.99
C MET A 75 4.41 6.46 -3.26
N ARG A 76 4.52 7.76 -3.53
CA ARG A 76 5.31 8.30 -4.65
C ARG A 76 6.77 7.84 -4.62
N GLY A 77 7.38 7.82 -3.43
CA GLY A 77 8.73 7.30 -3.23
C GLY A 77 8.80 5.78 -3.43
N LEU A 78 7.84 5.02 -2.90
CA LEU A 78 7.82 3.56 -3.08
C LEU A 78 7.62 3.15 -4.53
N LEU A 79 6.78 3.88 -5.29
CA LEU A 79 6.53 3.63 -6.71
C LEU A 79 7.75 3.86 -7.60
N GLN A 80 8.85 4.42 -7.09
CA GLN A 80 10.13 4.42 -7.84
C GLN A 80 10.72 3.00 -7.98
N ASN A 81 10.30 2.06 -7.12
CA ASN A 81 10.74 0.68 -7.21
C ASN A 81 9.84 -0.14 -8.15
N GLN A 82 10.45 -0.74 -9.17
CA GLN A 82 9.74 -1.55 -10.17
C GLN A 82 8.92 -2.69 -9.57
N THR A 83 9.42 -3.39 -8.53
CA THR A 83 8.66 -4.47 -7.89
C THR A 83 7.42 -3.93 -7.17
N VAL A 84 7.47 -2.72 -6.60
CA VAL A 84 6.29 -2.10 -5.99
C VAL A 84 5.24 -1.78 -7.05
N ARG A 85 5.65 -1.27 -8.23
CA ARG A 85 4.72 -1.03 -9.36
C ARG A 85 4.04 -2.31 -9.82
N GLU A 86 4.82 -3.37 -10.02
CA GLU A 86 4.30 -4.66 -10.45
C GLU A 86 3.35 -5.29 -9.41
N TYR A 87 3.70 -5.20 -8.12
CA TYR A 87 2.80 -5.57 -7.04
C TYR A 87 1.49 -4.77 -7.08
N TRP A 88 1.60 -3.45 -7.28
CA TRP A 88 0.45 -2.55 -7.32
C TRP A 88 -0.50 -2.91 -8.46
N ILE A 89 0.04 -3.24 -9.63
CA ILE A 89 -0.71 -3.69 -10.80
C ILE A 89 -1.33 -5.08 -10.54
N ALA A 90 -0.54 -6.04 -10.04
CA ALA A 90 -0.98 -7.42 -9.80
C ALA A 90 -2.13 -7.50 -8.78
N THR A 91 -2.21 -6.55 -7.85
CA THR A 91 -3.27 -6.49 -6.83
C THR A 91 -4.47 -5.62 -7.20
N ARG A 92 -4.52 -5.06 -8.43
CA ARG A 92 -5.62 -4.18 -8.87
C ARG A 92 -6.99 -4.86 -8.77
N GLY A 93 -7.08 -6.14 -9.14
CA GLY A 93 -8.32 -6.91 -9.04
C GLY A 93 -8.84 -7.04 -7.61
N GLN A 94 -7.93 -7.21 -6.63
CA GLN A 94 -8.28 -7.27 -5.22
C GLN A 94 -8.81 -5.91 -4.74
N ARG A 95 -8.13 -4.81 -5.08
CA ARG A 95 -8.58 -3.45 -4.75
C ARG A 95 -9.93 -3.11 -5.39
N ALA A 96 -10.22 -3.62 -6.58
CA ALA A 96 -11.50 -3.41 -7.25
C ALA A 96 -12.70 -4.05 -6.50
N THR A 97 -12.46 -4.98 -5.57
CA THR A 97 -13.51 -5.59 -4.74
C THR A 97 -13.88 -4.74 -3.50
N LEU A 98 -13.11 -3.69 -3.21
CA LEU A 98 -13.33 -2.82 -2.06
C LEU A 98 -14.67 -2.07 -2.21
N ARG A 99 -15.32 -1.79 -1.08
CA ARG A 99 -16.54 -0.99 -1.08
C ARG A 99 -16.25 0.38 -1.69
N HIS A 100 -17.03 0.77 -2.69
CA HIS A 100 -16.97 2.10 -3.29
C HIS A 100 -17.07 3.19 -2.20
N GLY A 101 -16.21 4.21 -2.29
CA GLY A 101 -16.14 5.30 -1.31
C GLY A 101 -15.63 4.89 0.07
N SER A 102 -15.08 3.68 0.22
CA SER A 102 -14.26 3.37 1.39
C SER A 102 -12.93 4.12 1.31
N ASP A 103 -12.38 4.46 2.46
CA ASP A 103 -11.08 5.13 2.59
C ASP A 103 -9.97 4.41 1.78
N GLU A 104 -9.95 3.08 1.81
CA GLU A 104 -8.99 2.29 1.04
C GLU A 104 -9.19 2.37 -0.48
N ALA A 105 -10.45 2.40 -0.94
CA ALA A 105 -10.75 2.53 -2.36
C ALA A 105 -10.32 3.92 -2.88
N GLU A 106 -10.59 4.97 -2.11
CA GLU A 106 -10.19 6.35 -2.42
C GLU A 106 -8.66 6.52 -2.45
N ILE A 107 -7.96 5.89 -1.51
CA ILE A 107 -6.49 5.83 -1.50
C ILE A 107 -5.97 5.00 -2.67
N GLY A 108 -6.63 3.87 -2.99
CA GLY A 108 -6.30 3.02 -4.11
C GLY A 108 -6.36 3.78 -5.44
N HIS A 109 -7.44 4.50 -5.69
CA HIS A 109 -7.59 5.33 -6.89
C HIS A 109 -6.55 6.44 -6.96
N MET A 110 -6.31 7.14 -5.85
CA MET A 110 -5.28 8.17 -5.78
C MET A 110 -3.88 7.64 -6.14
N ILE A 111 -3.54 6.42 -5.72
CA ILE A 111 -2.24 5.80 -6.04
C ILE A 111 -2.22 5.24 -7.47
N ASP A 112 -3.35 4.75 -7.98
CA ASP A 112 -3.49 4.35 -9.40
C ASP A 112 -3.23 5.56 -10.32
N ASP A 113 -3.81 6.73 -10.02
CA ASP A 113 -3.60 7.97 -10.77
C ASP A 113 -2.14 8.43 -10.67
N LEU A 114 -1.56 8.42 -9.47
CA LEU A 114 -0.15 8.75 -9.26
C LEU A 114 0.80 7.82 -10.05
N LEU A 115 0.51 6.52 -10.10
CA LEU A 115 1.32 5.59 -10.88
C LEU A 115 1.27 5.95 -12.37
N GLN A 116 0.09 6.27 -12.90
CA GLN A 116 -0.07 6.70 -14.29
C GLN A 116 0.71 7.99 -14.56
N GLU A 117 0.58 9.00 -13.70
CA GLU A 117 1.34 10.26 -13.82
C GLU A 117 2.86 10.03 -13.79
N LEU A 118 3.34 9.10 -12.96
CA LEU A 118 4.75 8.72 -12.89
C LEU A 118 5.23 7.92 -14.11
N GLU A 119 4.34 7.27 -14.85
CA GLU A 119 4.66 6.59 -16.11
C GLU A 119 4.67 7.56 -17.29
N ASP A 120 3.80 8.56 -17.27
CA ASP A 120 3.69 9.59 -18.31
C ASP A 120 4.71 10.72 -18.17
N ALA A 121 5.32 10.88 -16.98
CA ALA A 121 6.33 11.89 -16.72
C ALA A 121 7.64 11.59 -17.45
N ASP A 122 7.98 12.43 -18.43
CA ASP A 122 9.28 12.42 -19.12
C ASP A 122 10.33 13.23 -18.35
N SER A 123 10.50 12.93 -17.06
CA SER A 123 11.40 13.65 -16.15
C SER A 123 11.96 12.75 -15.05
N ASP A 124 13.25 12.94 -14.75
CA ASP A 124 13.91 12.29 -13.62
C ASP A 124 13.47 12.87 -12.26
N GLU A 125 12.78 14.02 -12.25
CA GLU A 125 12.31 14.71 -11.04
C GLU A 125 10.99 14.12 -10.52
N TRP A 126 10.99 12.83 -10.19
CA TRP A 126 9.80 12.12 -9.72
C TRP A 126 9.15 12.73 -8.46
N TRP A 127 9.89 13.48 -7.65
CA TRP A 127 9.39 14.11 -6.41
C TRP A 127 8.48 15.33 -6.65
N VAL A 128 8.35 15.81 -7.90
CA VAL A 128 7.35 16.84 -8.26
C VAL A 128 6.17 16.27 -9.03
N VAL A 129 6.20 14.98 -9.40
CA VAL A 129 5.10 14.35 -10.14
C VAL A 129 3.89 14.17 -9.25
N GLY A 130 2.74 14.49 -9.84
CA GLY A 130 1.41 14.42 -9.26
C GLY A 130 1.05 15.51 -8.27
N THR A 131 -0.26 15.74 -8.10
CA THR A 131 -0.78 16.74 -7.18
C THR A 131 -1.21 16.05 -5.88
N PRO A 132 -0.52 16.30 -4.74
CA PRO A 132 -0.98 15.78 -3.46
C PRO A 132 -2.39 16.28 -3.18
N PRO A 133 -3.28 15.44 -2.63
CA PRO A 133 -4.61 15.90 -2.23
C PRO A 133 -4.46 17.03 -1.22
N GLU A 134 -5.40 17.99 -1.25
CA GLU A 134 -5.47 19.02 -0.21
C GLU A 134 -5.43 18.33 1.15
N SER A 135 -4.51 18.77 2.00
CA SER A 135 -4.41 18.28 3.37
C SER A 135 -5.67 18.75 4.10
N GLY A 136 -6.73 17.95 4.02
CA GLY A 136 -7.86 18.07 4.93
C GLY A 136 -7.28 18.09 6.33
N GLU A 137 -7.62 19.13 7.09
CA GLU A 137 -7.07 19.44 8.41
C GLU A 137 -6.84 18.15 9.22
N SER A 138 -5.60 17.94 9.66
CA SER A 138 -5.30 16.91 10.65
C SER A 138 -6.26 17.09 11.84
N PRO A 139 -6.93 16.03 12.33
CA PRO A 139 -7.71 16.16 13.54
C PRO A 139 -6.75 16.46 14.69
N GLU A 140 -6.95 17.61 15.34
CA GLU A 140 -6.33 17.98 16.63
C GLU A 140 -6.57 16.91 17.71
#